data_AF-A0A6L7XDK8-F1
#
_entry.id   AF-A0A6L7XDK8-F1
#
_cell.length_a   1.000
_cell.length_b   1.000
_cell.length_c   1.000
_cell.angle_alpha   90.00
_cell.angle_beta   90.00
_cell.angle_gamma   90.00
#
_symmetry.space_group_name_H-M   'P 1'
#
loop_
_entity.id
_entity.type
_entity.pdbx_description
1 polymer ?
#
loop_
_entity_poly.entity_id
_entity_poly.type
_entity_poly.pdbx_seq_one_letter_code
_entity_poly.pdbx_strand_id
1 'polypeptide(L)'
;MPGPCFPIYHLFAEAEDRVPVLVHGATDRATMAVDIDAYIDAIGGDTRIVFVTNPHSPSGTWMTENDVRRIVEAAPQALVVLDEAYVHYSDTGGYIHLVNDYDNLVVLRTFSKAFGLAGLRVGFGVGPKPVVDACLAVKPTWNMGVLQTAGAAAALDDKDHLDATVAMISKGRDHAQGRFAELDRFRMVTGSRSNFFLVEILDPGTDSTAVFDGLLERGVIVKDGSVSFRGLDRRFLRCDANRPDRMDRLVDALADLP
;
A
#
# COMPACT_ATOMS: atom_id res chain seq x y z
N MET A 1 -5.40 -5.11 11.57
CA MET A 1 -4.74 -4.65 10.32
C MET A 1 -3.31 -5.22 10.25
N PRO A 2 -2.81 -5.63 9.07
CA PRO A 2 -1.46 -6.19 8.96
C PRO A 2 -0.42 -5.09 9.24
N GLY A 3 0.41 -5.27 10.25
CA GLY A 3 1.41 -4.29 10.69
C GLY A 3 2.79 -4.60 10.10
N PRO A 4 3.52 -3.61 9.55
CA PRO A 4 3.16 -2.19 9.35
C PRO A 4 2.08 -1.97 8.30
N CYS A 5 1.26 -0.91 8.42
CA CYS A 5 0.15 -0.63 7.51
C CYS A 5 0.15 0.80 6.96
N PHE A 6 -0.82 1.13 6.09
CA PHE A 6 -1.12 2.51 5.75
C PHE A 6 -1.57 3.30 6.99
N PRO A 7 -0.87 4.39 7.40
CA PRO A 7 -1.08 5.02 8.71
C PRO A 7 -2.49 5.53 8.99
N ILE A 8 -3.19 5.93 7.92
CA ILE A 8 -4.54 6.47 8.00
C ILE A 8 -5.51 5.51 8.72
N TYR A 9 -5.34 4.20 8.60
CA TYR A 9 -6.23 3.25 9.27
C TYR A 9 -6.19 3.38 10.80
N HIS A 10 -4.98 3.38 11.38
CA HIS A 10 -4.86 3.47 12.83
C HIS A 10 -5.07 4.91 13.31
N LEU A 11 -4.64 5.91 12.55
CA LEU A 11 -4.83 7.32 12.93
C LEU A 11 -6.32 7.68 13.06
N PHE A 12 -7.18 7.25 12.13
CA PHE A 12 -8.62 7.47 12.24
C PHE A 12 -9.27 6.59 13.30
N ALA A 13 -8.77 5.38 13.55
CA ALA A 13 -9.27 4.56 14.64
C ALA A 13 -9.00 5.25 16.00
N GLU A 14 -7.77 5.71 16.21
CA GLU A 14 -7.34 6.39 17.43
C GLU A 14 -8.05 7.73 17.64
N ALA A 15 -8.26 8.51 16.56
CA ALA A 15 -9.00 9.77 16.61
C ALA A 15 -10.48 9.60 17.02
N GLU A 16 -11.01 8.39 16.89
CA GLU A 16 -12.39 8.01 17.24
C GLU A 16 -12.43 7.12 18.51
N ASP A 17 -11.37 7.15 19.32
CA ASP A 17 -11.22 6.37 20.57
C ASP A 17 -11.38 4.85 20.38
N ARG A 18 -11.07 4.34 19.18
CA ARG A 18 -11.04 2.90 18.88
C ARG A 18 -9.64 2.34 19.11
N VAL A 19 -9.57 1.04 19.40
CA VAL A 19 -8.31 0.33 19.66
C VAL A 19 -7.78 -0.31 18.36
N PRO A 20 -6.73 0.23 17.72
CA PRO A 20 -6.14 -0.42 16.56
C PRO A 20 -5.31 -1.64 17.00
N VAL A 21 -5.61 -2.81 16.43
CA VAL A 21 -4.80 -4.01 16.57
C VAL A 21 -3.94 -4.18 15.31
N LEU A 22 -2.62 -4.03 15.48
CA LEU A 22 -1.63 -4.25 14.44
C LEU A 22 -1.02 -5.64 14.64
N VAL A 23 -1.10 -6.47 13.60
CA VAL A 23 -0.50 -7.81 13.62
C VAL A 23 0.86 -7.72 12.95
N HIS A 24 1.90 -7.70 13.76
CA HIS A 24 3.27 -7.63 13.30
C HIS A 24 3.77 -9.05 13.02
N GLY A 25 4.15 -9.33 11.77
CA GLY A 25 4.57 -10.66 11.39
C GLY A 25 4.83 -10.73 9.90
N ALA A 26 5.99 -10.24 9.48
CA ALA A 26 6.55 -10.72 8.23
C ALA A 26 7.11 -12.12 8.49
N THR A 27 6.63 -13.13 7.79
CA THR A 27 7.20 -14.49 7.88
C THR A 27 8.62 -14.55 7.29
N ASP A 28 8.94 -13.58 6.42
CA ASP A 28 10.23 -13.43 5.78
C ASP A 28 10.55 -11.93 5.56
N ARG A 29 11.68 -11.45 6.08
CA ARG A 29 12.14 -10.06 5.91
C ARG A 29 12.53 -9.73 4.47
N ALA A 30 12.93 -10.72 3.66
CA ALA A 30 13.33 -10.50 2.27
C ALA A 30 12.15 -10.21 1.33
N THR A 31 10.95 -10.66 1.71
CA THR A 31 9.70 -10.49 0.95
C THR A 31 8.64 -9.67 1.69
N MET A 32 8.81 -9.50 3.00
CA MET A 32 7.86 -8.87 3.92
C MET A 32 6.45 -9.49 3.80
N ALA A 33 6.39 -10.80 3.56
CA ALA A 33 5.14 -11.54 3.39
C ALA A 33 4.33 -11.56 4.69
N VAL A 34 3.04 -11.24 4.59
CA VAL A 34 2.14 -11.21 5.75
C VAL A 34 1.84 -12.63 6.23
N ASP A 35 2.00 -12.86 7.52
CA ASP A 35 1.53 -14.08 8.18
C ASP A 35 -0.01 -14.10 8.25
N ILE A 36 -0.64 -14.83 7.33
CA ILE A 36 -2.10 -14.90 7.23
C ILE A 36 -2.73 -15.59 8.43
N ASP A 37 -2.07 -16.61 8.99
CA ASP A 37 -2.60 -17.38 10.10
C ASP A 37 -2.55 -16.55 11.38
N ALA A 38 -1.41 -15.92 11.67
CA ALA A 38 -1.30 -14.97 12.78
C ALA A 38 -2.27 -13.78 12.62
N TYR A 39 -2.51 -13.36 11.37
CA TYR A 39 -3.48 -12.30 11.09
C TYR A 39 -4.91 -12.69 11.44
N ILE A 40 -5.31 -13.91 11.08
CA ILE A 40 -6.62 -14.49 11.39
C ILE A 40 -6.78 -14.71 12.90
N ASP A 41 -5.75 -15.25 13.57
CA ASP A 41 -5.78 -15.52 15.02
C ASP A 41 -5.97 -14.25 15.87
N ALA A 42 -5.55 -13.09 15.35
CA ALA A 42 -5.74 -11.81 16.00
C ALA A 42 -7.15 -11.23 15.85
N ILE A 43 -8.02 -11.82 15.02
CA ILE A 43 -9.39 -11.36 14.81
C ILE A 43 -10.25 -11.83 16.00
N GLY A 44 -10.41 -10.95 16.98
CA GLY A 44 -11.21 -11.19 18.18
C GLY A 44 -12.72 -11.03 17.97
N GLY A 45 -13.52 -11.51 18.93
CA GLY A 45 -14.98 -11.40 18.90
C GLY A 45 -15.53 -9.95 19.02
N ASP A 46 -14.70 -9.03 19.49
CA ASP A 46 -14.98 -7.59 19.58
C ASP A 46 -14.47 -6.80 18.36
N THR A 47 -13.77 -7.47 17.43
CA THR A 47 -13.29 -6.84 16.19
C THR A 47 -14.48 -6.37 15.34
N ARG A 48 -14.48 -5.10 14.95
CA ARG A 48 -15.55 -4.49 14.14
C ARG A 48 -15.15 -4.20 12.71
N ILE A 49 -13.87 -3.95 12.46
CA ILE A 49 -13.33 -3.66 11.13
C ILE A 49 -12.00 -4.38 10.96
N VAL A 50 -11.84 -5.09 9.84
CA VAL A 50 -10.59 -5.75 9.43
C VAL A 50 -10.10 -5.11 8.14
N PHE A 51 -8.97 -4.39 8.19
CA PHE A 51 -8.35 -3.84 6.99
C PHE A 51 -7.42 -4.87 6.33
N VAL A 52 -7.57 -5.09 5.03
CA VAL A 52 -6.66 -5.83 4.18
C VAL A 52 -6.18 -4.88 3.10
N THR A 53 -4.88 -4.68 2.93
CA THR A 53 -4.35 -3.81 1.85
C THR A 53 -3.61 -4.70 0.86
N ASN A 54 -4.03 -4.68 -0.40
CA ASN A 54 -3.48 -5.58 -1.41
C ASN A 54 -3.36 -4.87 -2.77
N PRO A 55 -2.13 -4.60 -3.26
CA PRO A 55 -0.82 -4.89 -2.65
C PRO A 55 -0.62 -4.20 -1.30
N HIS A 56 0.04 -4.87 -0.37
CA HIS A 56 0.29 -4.40 0.99
C HIS A 56 1.10 -3.10 1.01
N SER A 57 0.66 -2.09 1.76
CA SER A 57 1.48 -0.90 2.05
C SER A 57 2.04 -1.03 3.46
N PRO A 58 3.37 -1.00 3.65
CA PRO A 58 4.37 -0.40 2.75
C PRO A 58 5.22 -1.37 1.91
N SER A 59 5.05 -2.69 2.02
CA SER A 59 5.97 -3.67 1.40
C SER A 59 5.78 -3.89 -0.10
N GLY A 60 4.56 -3.72 -0.59
CA GLY A 60 4.14 -4.06 -1.95
C GLY A 60 3.81 -5.54 -2.12
N THR A 61 3.89 -6.35 -1.06
CA THR A 61 3.60 -7.79 -1.09
C THR A 61 2.16 -8.04 -1.52
N TRP A 62 1.94 -9.05 -2.35
CA TRP A 62 0.64 -9.46 -2.84
C TRP A 62 0.10 -10.66 -2.06
N MET A 63 -1.13 -10.55 -1.55
CA MET A 63 -1.89 -11.66 -0.99
C MET A 63 -2.66 -12.38 -2.09
N THR A 64 -2.69 -13.72 -2.03
CA THR A 64 -3.48 -14.51 -2.99
C THR A 64 -4.99 -14.33 -2.74
N GLU A 65 -5.82 -14.66 -3.72
CA GLU A 65 -7.28 -14.59 -3.53
C GLU A 65 -7.71 -15.51 -2.39
N ASN A 66 -7.12 -16.70 -2.30
CA ASN A 66 -7.36 -17.65 -1.23
C ASN A 66 -7.03 -17.06 0.14
N ASP A 67 -5.91 -16.36 0.30
CA ASP A 67 -5.57 -15.71 1.57
C ASP A 67 -6.59 -14.64 1.95
N VAL A 68 -7.02 -13.82 0.98
CA VAL A 68 -8.04 -12.80 1.21
C VAL A 68 -9.38 -13.44 1.60
N ARG A 69 -9.82 -14.50 0.92
CA ARG A 69 -11.04 -15.25 1.28
C ARG A 69 -10.97 -15.81 2.70
N ARG A 70 -9.86 -16.44 3.08
CA ARG A 70 -9.64 -16.94 4.46
C ARG A 70 -9.80 -15.85 5.51
N ILE A 71 -9.26 -14.66 5.26
CA ILE A 71 -9.41 -13.51 6.17
C ILE A 71 -10.87 -13.06 6.25
N VAL A 72 -11.58 -12.99 5.12
CA VAL A 72 -12.98 -12.57 5.10
C VAL A 72 -13.86 -13.56 5.86
N GLU A 73 -13.66 -14.85 5.64
CA GLU A 73 -14.39 -15.95 6.27
C GLU A 73 -14.12 -16.08 7.77
N ALA A 74 -12.93 -15.68 8.22
CA ALA A 74 -12.57 -15.64 9.64
C ALA A 74 -13.21 -14.47 10.41
N ALA A 75 -13.81 -13.50 9.71
CA ALA A 75 -14.30 -12.26 10.30
C ALA A 75 -15.81 -12.00 10.08
N PRO A 76 -16.72 -13.00 10.24
CA PRO A 76 -18.14 -12.83 9.92
C PRO A 76 -18.84 -11.74 10.76
N GLN A 77 -18.28 -11.40 11.93
CA GLN A 77 -18.77 -10.38 12.86
C GLN A 77 -18.30 -8.95 12.52
N ALA A 78 -17.33 -8.80 11.61
CA ALA A 78 -16.65 -7.56 11.31
C ALA A 78 -16.81 -7.16 9.84
N LEU A 79 -16.76 -5.86 9.57
CA LEU A 79 -16.62 -5.37 8.21
C LEU A 79 -15.18 -5.58 7.74
N VAL A 80 -14.99 -6.29 6.63
CA VAL A 80 -13.69 -6.46 6.00
C VAL A 80 -13.54 -5.41 4.90
N VAL A 81 -12.46 -4.63 4.98
CA VAL A 81 -12.14 -3.57 4.02
C VAL A 81 -10.89 -3.97 3.26
N LEU A 82 -11.07 -4.37 2.00
CA LEU A 82 -9.98 -4.64 1.07
C LEU A 82 -9.60 -3.35 0.33
N ASP A 83 -8.48 -2.74 0.70
CA ASP A 83 -7.91 -1.59 0.02
C ASP A 83 -7.02 -2.03 -1.15
N GLU A 84 -7.49 -1.75 -2.36
CA GLU A 84 -6.84 -2.04 -3.64
C GLU A 84 -6.27 -0.78 -4.30
N ALA A 85 -5.78 0.19 -3.51
CA ALA A 85 -5.27 1.46 -4.05
C ALA A 85 -4.15 1.30 -5.10
N TYR A 86 -3.41 0.19 -5.05
CA TYR A 86 -2.25 -0.08 -5.93
C TYR A 86 -2.47 -1.28 -6.89
N VAL A 87 -3.70 -1.80 -7.01
CA VAL A 87 -4.00 -3.02 -7.80
C VAL A 87 -3.61 -2.94 -9.27
N HIS A 88 -3.60 -1.75 -9.87
CA HIS A 88 -3.20 -1.59 -11.27
C HIS A 88 -1.74 -2.00 -11.54
N TYR A 89 -0.90 -2.08 -10.50
CA TYR A 89 0.49 -2.51 -10.60
C TYR A 89 0.70 -4.01 -10.27
N SER A 90 -0.38 -4.76 -9.97
CA SER A 90 -0.29 -6.17 -9.56
C SER A 90 -0.46 -7.20 -10.67
N ASP A 91 -0.57 -6.74 -11.92
CA ASP A 91 -0.82 -7.55 -13.12
C ASP A 91 -2.11 -8.40 -13.03
N THR A 92 -3.05 -8.00 -12.17
CA THR A 92 -4.34 -8.66 -11.95
C THR A 92 -5.48 -7.65 -11.97
N GLY A 93 -6.70 -8.12 -12.18
CA GLY A 93 -7.90 -7.29 -12.02
C GLY A 93 -8.29 -7.02 -10.56
N GLY A 94 -7.49 -7.45 -9.59
CA GLY A 94 -7.84 -7.47 -8.18
C GLY A 94 -8.95 -8.46 -7.84
N TYR A 95 -9.44 -8.33 -6.61
CA TYR A 95 -10.47 -9.18 -6.01
C TYR A 95 -11.76 -8.41 -5.76
N ILE A 96 -12.00 -7.34 -6.53
CA ILE A 96 -13.26 -6.56 -6.46
C ILE A 96 -14.51 -7.42 -6.68
N HIS A 97 -14.39 -8.53 -7.41
CA HIS A 97 -15.48 -9.45 -7.68
C HIS A 97 -15.96 -10.23 -6.44
N LEU A 98 -15.13 -10.33 -5.39
CA LEU A 98 -15.46 -11.02 -4.14
C LEU A 98 -16.62 -10.38 -3.38
N VAL A 99 -16.92 -9.10 -3.64
CA VAL A 99 -18.09 -8.41 -3.03
C VAL A 99 -19.43 -9.08 -3.35
N ASN A 100 -19.48 -9.93 -4.39
CA ASN A 100 -20.66 -10.73 -4.71
C ASN A 100 -20.80 -11.98 -3.81
N ASP A 101 -19.72 -12.40 -3.15
CA ASP A 101 -19.66 -13.63 -2.36
C ASP A 101 -19.86 -13.36 -0.85
N TYR A 102 -19.63 -12.12 -0.39
CA TYR A 102 -19.56 -11.79 1.04
C TYR A 102 -20.33 -10.51 1.41
N ASP A 103 -21.27 -10.63 2.35
CA ASP A 103 -22.10 -9.53 2.86
C ASP A 103 -21.39 -8.58 3.84
N ASN A 104 -20.13 -8.87 4.19
CA ASN A 104 -19.30 -8.07 5.06
C ASN A 104 -18.02 -7.54 4.38
N LEU A 105 -17.91 -7.63 3.05
CA LEU A 105 -16.72 -7.18 2.31
C LEU A 105 -16.96 -5.86 1.56
N VAL A 106 -16.11 -4.87 1.80
CA VAL A 106 -15.99 -3.66 0.97
C VAL A 106 -14.62 -3.61 0.32
N VAL A 107 -14.59 -3.29 -0.96
CA VAL A 107 -13.36 -3.09 -1.74
C VAL A 107 -13.19 -1.61 -2.07
N LEU A 108 -12.04 -1.02 -1.73
CA LEU A 108 -11.71 0.38 -2.00
C LEU A 108 -10.75 0.50 -3.17
N ARG A 109 -10.98 1.50 -4.04
CA ARG A 109 -10.07 1.87 -5.12
C ARG A 109 -9.93 3.38 -5.25
N THR A 110 -8.89 3.81 -5.96
CA THR A 110 -8.54 5.22 -6.08
C THR A 110 -8.09 5.61 -7.48
N PHE A 111 -8.36 6.87 -7.84
CA PHE A 111 -7.80 7.52 -9.02
C PHE A 111 -6.44 8.18 -8.74
N SER A 112 -5.95 8.11 -7.51
CA SER A 112 -4.74 8.85 -7.10
C SER A 112 -3.43 8.26 -7.61
N LYS A 113 -3.41 6.97 -7.99
CA LYS A 113 -2.16 6.22 -8.24
C LYS A 113 -1.92 6.09 -9.74
N ALA A 114 -2.27 4.95 -10.34
CA ALA A 114 -1.97 4.65 -11.74
C ALA A 114 -2.66 5.60 -12.73
N PHE A 115 -3.79 6.22 -12.34
CA PHE A 115 -4.46 7.23 -13.16
C PHE A 115 -3.83 8.63 -13.05
N GLY A 116 -2.88 8.86 -12.14
CA GLY A 116 -2.21 10.17 -11.99
C GLY A 116 -3.06 11.30 -11.41
N LEU A 117 -4.28 11.03 -10.91
CA LEU A 117 -5.23 12.05 -10.46
C LEU A 117 -5.21 12.28 -8.94
N ALA A 118 -4.04 12.20 -8.31
CA ALA A 118 -3.90 12.39 -6.86
C ALA A 118 -4.46 13.73 -6.38
N GLY A 119 -4.28 14.79 -7.17
CA GLY A 119 -4.79 16.13 -6.87
C GLY A 119 -6.30 16.27 -6.95
N LEU A 120 -7.01 15.40 -7.70
CA LEU A 120 -8.46 15.47 -7.82
C LEU A 120 -9.20 14.88 -6.62
N ARG A 121 -8.51 14.15 -5.73
CA ARG A 121 -9.10 13.58 -4.50
C ARG A 121 -10.33 12.68 -4.77
N VAL A 122 -10.24 11.81 -5.78
CA VAL A 122 -11.32 10.88 -6.14
C VAL A 122 -10.94 9.42 -5.84
N GLY A 123 -11.89 8.69 -5.26
CA GLY A 123 -11.84 7.26 -5.03
C GLY A 123 -13.26 6.72 -4.89
N PHE A 124 -13.38 5.40 -4.81
CA PHE A 124 -14.67 4.73 -4.68
C PHE A 124 -14.54 3.46 -3.84
N GLY A 125 -15.68 3.04 -3.27
CA GLY A 125 -15.83 1.77 -2.60
C GLY A 125 -16.95 0.96 -3.27
N VAL A 126 -16.78 -0.35 -3.35
CA VAL A 126 -17.80 -1.29 -3.81
C VAL A 126 -18.06 -2.29 -2.69
N GLY A 127 -19.33 -2.58 -2.42
CA GLY A 127 -19.70 -3.54 -1.39
C GLY A 127 -21.22 -3.68 -1.25
N PRO A 128 -21.66 -4.47 -0.25
CA PRO A 128 -23.05 -4.75 0.04
C PRO A 128 -23.87 -3.48 0.25
N LYS A 129 -25.09 -3.47 -0.31
CA LYS A 129 -26.01 -2.32 -0.22
C LYS A 129 -26.18 -1.78 1.23
N PRO A 130 -26.38 -2.62 2.27
CA PRO A 130 -26.53 -2.10 3.64
C PRO A 130 -25.32 -1.29 4.12
N VAL A 131 -24.11 -1.70 3.76
CA VAL A 131 -22.87 -1.00 4.10
C VAL A 131 -22.77 0.31 3.32
N VAL A 132 -23.06 0.28 2.02
CA VAL A 132 -23.03 1.47 1.16
C VAL A 132 -24.05 2.51 1.63
N ASP A 133 -25.27 2.10 1.97
CA ASP A 133 -26.31 2.99 2.48
C ASP A 133 -25.87 3.65 3.81
N ALA A 134 -25.25 2.89 4.71
CA ALA A 134 -24.70 3.44 5.95
C ALA A 134 -23.58 4.46 5.69
N CYS A 135 -22.67 4.19 4.75
CA CYS A 135 -21.64 5.14 4.35
C CYS A 135 -22.24 6.42 3.73
N LEU A 136 -23.27 6.29 2.88
CA LEU A 136 -23.95 7.43 2.27
C LEU A 136 -24.67 8.30 3.30
N ALA A 137 -25.19 7.72 4.37
CA ALA A 137 -25.86 8.46 5.45
C ALA A 137 -24.91 9.35 6.27
N VAL A 138 -23.64 8.98 6.39
CA VAL A 138 -22.63 9.74 7.17
C VAL A 138 -21.70 10.59 6.31
N LYS A 139 -21.64 10.32 5.00
CA LYS A 139 -20.81 11.08 4.05
C LYS A 139 -21.31 12.52 3.92
N PRO A 140 -20.42 13.53 3.83
CA PRO A 140 -20.81 14.90 3.53
C PRO A 140 -21.64 15.00 2.24
N THR A 141 -22.66 15.86 2.23
CA THR A 141 -23.64 16.01 1.13
C THR A 141 -22.97 16.33 -0.20
N TRP A 142 -22.03 17.28 -0.22
CA TRP A 142 -21.33 17.75 -1.42
C TRP A 142 -19.83 17.45 -1.35
N ASN A 143 -19.48 16.17 -1.22
CA ASN A 143 -18.08 15.73 -1.15
C ASN A 143 -17.38 15.60 -2.52
N MET A 144 -18.09 15.75 -3.63
CA MET A 144 -17.53 15.73 -4.99
C MET A 144 -18.08 16.87 -5.86
N GLY A 145 -17.19 17.51 -6.62
CA GLY A 145 -17.50 18.56 -7.60
C GLY A 145 -17.36 18.09 -9.05
N VAL A 146 -17.78 18.95 -9.99
CA VAL A 146 -17.86 18.64 -11.43
C VAL A 146 -16.53 18.20 -12.03
N LEU A 147 -15.42 18.86 -11.69
CA LEU A 147 -14.09 18.52 -12.21
C LEU A 147 -13.61 17.15 -11.72
N GLN A 148 -13.97 16.78 -10.49
CA GLN A 148 -13.62 15.48 -9.90
C GLN A 148 -14.37 14.37 -10.64
N THR A 149 -15.67 14.53 -10.85
CA THR A 149 -16.49 13.57 -11.59
C THR A 149 -16.06 13.45 -13.06
N ALA A 150 -15.82 14.58 -13.74
CA ALA A 150 -15.39 14.58 -15.13
C ALA A 150 -14.01 13.93 -15.31
N GLY A 151 -13.04 14.25 -14.44
CA GLY A 151 -11.71 13.66 -14.48
C GLY A 151 -11.72 12.16 -14.19
N ALA A 152 -12.50 11.71 -13.21
CA ALA A 152 -12.63 10.29 -12.90
C ALA A 152 -13.32 9.51 -14.03
N ALA A 153 -14.37 10.07 -14.65
CA ALA A 153 -15.03 9.45 -15.80
C ALA A 153 -14.07 9.32 -17.00
N ALA A 154 -13.36 10.40 -17.36
CA ALA A 154 -12.39 10.38 -18.45
C ALA A 154 -11.27 9.36 -18.22
N ALA A 155 -10.79 9.23 -16.97
CA ALA A 155 -9.74 8.29 -16.61
C ALA A 155 -10.13 6.81 -16.77
N LEU A 156 -11.43 6.47 -16.67
CA LEU A 156 -11.91 5.09 -16.89
C LEU A 156 -11.84 4.68 -18.36
N ASP A 157 -11.93 5.65 -19.28
CA ASP A 157 -11.89 5.40 -20.73
C ASP A 157 -10.46 5.44 -21.29
N ASP A 158 -9.53 6.13 -20.63
CA ASP A 158 -8.14 6.31 -21.06
C ASP A 158 -7.23 5.13 -20.67
N LYS A 159 -7.43 4.00 -21.35
CA LYS A 159 -6.62 2.79 -21.16
C LYS A 159 -5.17 2.99 -21.58
N ASP A 160 -4.92 3.75 -22.64
CA ASP A 160 -3.57 4.00 -23.16
C ASP A 160 -2.70 4.71 -22.11
N HIS A 161 -3.24 5.71 -21.42
CA HIS A 161 -2.54 6.37 -20.31
C HIS A 161 -2.24 5.41 -19.16
N LEU A 162 -3.22 4.60 -18.78
CA LEU A 162 -3.10 3.64 -17.67
C LEU A 162 -2.00 2.61 -17.97
N ASP A 163 -2.05 1.99 -19.14
CA ASP A 163 -1.08 0.98 -19.58
C ASP A 163 0.33 1.56 -19.68
N ALA A 164 0.47 2.75 -20.27
CA ALA A 164 1.75 3.44 -20.34
C ALA A 164 2.33 3.78 -18.96
N THR A 165 1.48 4.22 -18.03
CA THR A 165 1.89 4.55 -16.65
C THR A 165 2.34 3.30 -15.89
N VAL A 166 1.56 2.22 -15.95
CA VAL A 166 1.90 0.95 -15.31
C VAL A 166 3.20 0.40 -15.88
N ALA A 167 3.34 0.37 -17.21
CA ALA A 167 4.55 -0.12 -17.87
C ALA A 167 5.81 0.69 -17.49
N MET A 168 5.70 2.03 -17.46
CA MET A 168 6.81 2.90 -17.05
C MET A 168 7.25 2.64 -15.60
N ILE A 169 6.29 2.54 -14.68
CA ILE A 169 6.58 2.34 -13.26
C ILE A 169 7.13 0.94 -13.00
N SER A 170 6.57 -0.10 -13.59
CA SER A 170 7.07 -1.47 -13.48
C SER A 170 8.49 -1.58 -14.03
N LYS A 171 8.75 -1.02 -15.22
CA LYS A 171 10.11 -0.96 -15.80
C LYS A 171 11.10 -0.26 -14.86
N GLY A 172 10.67 0.84 -14.24
CA GLY A 172 11.46 1.58 -13.27
C GLY A 172 11.83 0.76 -12.03
N ARG A 173 10.84 0.08 -11.45
CA ARG A 173 11.03 -0.81 -10.29
C ARG A 173 11.99 -1.95 -10.62
N ASP A 174 11.81 -2.60 -11.77
CA ASP A 174 12.64 -3.74 -12.18
C ASP A 174 14.07 -3.29 -12.51
N HIS A 175 14.23 -2.11 -13.11
CA HIS A 175 15.54 -1.47 -13.34
C HIS A 175 16.25 -1.18 -12.01
N ALA A 176 15.56 -0.60 -11.04
CA ALA A 176 16.10 -0.35 -9.71
C ALA A 176 16.57 -1.67 -9.07
N GLN A 177 15.75 -2.73 -9.12
CA GLN A 177 16.09 -4.03 -8.55
C GLN A 177 17.41 -4.58 -9.11
N GLY A 178 17.65 -4.44 -10.42
CA GLY A 178 18.91 -4.85 -11.04
C GLY A 178 20.13 -4.06 -10.52
N ARG A 179 19.97 -2.74 -10.35
CA ARG A 179 21.02 -1.85 -9.82
C ARG A 179 21.30 -2.07 -8.32
N PHE A 180 20.32 -2.50 -7.53
CA PHE A 180 20.51 -2.77 -6.09
C PHE A 180 21.53 -3.89 -5.81
N ALA A 181 21.83 -4.76 -6.79
CA ALA A 181 22.91 -5.74 -6.67
C ALA A 181 24.32 -5.11 -6.55
N GLU A 182 24.45 -3.82 -6.88
CA GLU A 182 25.71 -3.05 -6.75
C GLU A 182 25.93 -2.53 -5.32
N LEU A 183 24.95 -2.66 -4.42
CA LEU A 183 24.99 -2.10 -3.07
C LEU A 183 25.18 -3.20 -2.01
N ASP A 184 26.27 -3.15 -1.25
CA ASP A 184 26.51 -4.10 -0.15
C ASP A 184 25.78 -3.72 1.15
N ARG A 185 25.43 -2.44 1.30
CA ARG A 185 24.84 -1.87 2.54
C ARG A 185 23.32 -1.84 2.52
N PHE A 186 22.70 -2.09 1.36
CA PHE A 186 21.27 -1.94 1.15
C PHE A 186 20.73 -3.09 0.32
N ARG A 187 19.53 -3.55 0.64
CA ARG A 187 18.82 -4.59 -0.12
C ARG A 187 17.42 -4.10 -0.47
N MET A 188 17.05 -4.18 -1.73
CA MET A 188 15.67 -4.01 -2.14
C MET A 188 14.85 -5.24 -1.74
N VAL A 189 13.75 -5.04 -1.00
CA VAL A 189 12.77 -6.10 -0.70
C VAL A 189 12.11 -6.52 -2.01
N THR A 190 12.11 -7.82 -2.27
CA THR A 190 11.70 -8.37 -3.56
C THR A 190 10.19 -8.63 -3.63
N GLY A 191 9.65 -8.69 -4.85
CA GLY A 191 8.27 -9.11 -5.07
C GLY A 191 7.20 -8.01 -4.88
N SER A 192 7.59 -6.74 -4.80
CA SER A 192 6.61 -5.65 -4.77
C SER A 192 5.77 -5.62 -6.05
N ARG A 193 4.45 -5.65 -5.87
CA ARG A 193 3.42 -5.49 -6.91
C ARG A 193 2.78 -4.11 -6.87
N SER A 194 3.55 -3.09 -6.52
CA SER A 194 3.09 -1.71 -6.34
C SER A 194 4.00 -0.71 -7.08
N ASN A 195 3.69 0.58 -6.97
CA ASN A 195 4.57 1.68 -7.41
C ASN A 195 5.57 2.13 -6.34
N PHE A 196 5.89 1.26 -5.39
CA PHE A 196 6.89 1.50 -4.36
C PHE A 196 7.51 0.17 -3.96
N PHE A 197 8.63 0.22 -3.25
CA PHE A 197 9.28 -0.94 -2.67
C PHE A 197 9.95 -0.53 -1.36
N LEU A 198 10.25 -1.53 -0.53
CA LEU A 198 11.07 -1.31 0.66
C LEU A 198 12.54 -1.49 0.32
N VAL A 199 13.38 -0.67 0.95
CA VAL A 199 14.83 -0.85 0.99
C VAL A 199 15.19 -1.18 2.43
N GLU A 200 15.79 -2.34 2.63
CA GLU A 200 16.37 -2.74 3.90
C GLU A 200 17.82 -2.24 3.98
N ILE A 201 18.14 -1.63 5.11
CA ILE A 201 19.49 -1.24 5.49
C ILE A 201 20.13 -2.47 6.11
N LEU A 202 21.27 -2.91 5.57
CA LEU A 202 22.02 -4.07 6.05
C LEU A 202 23.13 -3.67 7.02
N ASP A 203 23.67 -2.45 6.87
CA ASP A 203 24.66 -1.88 7.77
C ASP A 203 24.11 -1.71 9.20
N PRO A 204 24.69 -2.39 10.22
CA PRO A 204 24.22 -2.28 11.61
C PRO A 204 24.59 -0.94 12.27
N GLY A 205 25.53 -0.17 11.73
CA GLY A 205 25.94 1.12 12.26
C GLY A 205 25.04 2.29 11.85
N THR A 206 24.07 2.02 10.97
CA THR A 206 23.23 3.03 10.32
C THR A 206 21.75 2.69 10.52
N ASP A 207 20.90 3.70 10.60
CA ASP A 207 19.45 3.54 10.69
C ASP A 207 18.69 4.34 9.63
N SER A 208 17.39 4.08 9.52
CA SER A 208 16.52 4.65 8.49
C SER A 208 16.44 6.18 8.54
N THR A 209 16.57 6.78 9.72
CA THR A 209 16.56 8.24 9.87
C THR A 209 17.85 8.84 9.32
N ALA A 210 19.01 8.27 9.68
CA ALA A 210 20.29 8.74 9.17
C ALA A 210 20.40 8.62 7.64
N VAL A 211 19.89 7.51 7.06
CA VAL A 211 19.86 7.34 5.61
C VAL A 211 18.89 8.31 4.96
N PHE A 212 17.71 8.49 5.54
CA PHE A 212 16.72 9.46 5.05
C PHE A 212 17.32 10.88 4.99
N ASP A 213 17.97 11.34 6.05
CA ASP A 213 18.59 12.66 6.11
C ASP A 213 19.72 12.81 5.07
N GLY A 214 20.58 11.79 4.94
CA GLY A 214 21.66 11.80 3.95
C GLY A 214 21.17 11.82 2.50
N LEU A 215 20.06 11.12 2.20
CA LEU A 215 19.41 11.18 0.89
C LEU A 215 18.72 12.53 0.67
N LEU A 216 18.11 13.11 1.70
CA LEU A 216 17.45 14.41 1.65
C LEU A 216 18.44 15.53 1.30
N GLU A 217 19.63 15.52 1.89
CA GLU A 217 20.74 16.44 1.56
C GLU A 217 21.18 16.34 0.09
N ARG A 218 21.00 15.17 -0.53
CA ARG A 218 21.30 14.90 -1.96
C ARG A 218 20.09 15.17 -2.88
N GLY A 219 18.99 15.70 -2.33
CA GLY A 219 17.76 16.00 -3.05
C GLY A 219 16.99 14.74 -3.48
N VAL A 220 17.14 13.64 -2.75
CA VAL A 220 16.38 12.39 -2.94
C VAL A 220 15.47 12.19 -1.73
N ILE A 221 14.16 12.24 -1.95
CA ILE A 221 13.18 12.13 -0.88
C ILE A 221 12.60 10.71 -0.88
N VAL A 222 12.79 10.01 0.23
CA VAL A 222 12.19 8.70 0.51
C VAL A 222 11.34 8.78 1.77
N LYS A 223 10.77 7.66 2.24
CA LYS A 223 10.10 7.61 3.54
C LYS A 223 10.93 6.84 4.54
N ASP A 224 11.26 7.49 5.65
CA ASP A 224 11.81 6.82 6.84
C ASP A 224 10.79 5.83 7.39
N GLY A 225 11.16 4.55 7.45
CA GLY A 225 10.29 3.48 7.92
C GLY A 225 9.88 3.63 9.38
N SER A 226 10.80 4.09 10.23
CA SER A 226 10.56 4.24 11.67
C SER A 226 9.59 5.37 12.02
N VAL A 227 9.53 6.40 11.17
CA VAL A 227 8.66 7.58 11.34
C VAL A 227 7.34 7.40 10.59
N SER A 228 7.41 6.90 9.36
CA SER A 228 6.25 6.88 8.46
C SER A 228 5.31 5.69 8.71
N PHE A 229 5.79 4.60 9.31
CA PHE A 229 5.04 3.35 9.43
C PHE A 229 5.23 2.71 10.82
N ARG A 230 4.15 2.70 11.61
CA ARG A 230 4.15 2.04 12.92
C ARG A 230 4.49 0.55 12.75
N GLY A 231 5.61 0.13 13.34
CA GLY A 231 6.07 -1.27 13.37
C GLY A 231 6.86 -1.74 12.15
N LEU A 232 7.29 -0.85 11.24
CA LEU A 232 8.22 -1.21 10.17
C LEU A 232 9.68 -1.29 10.64
N ASP A 233 9.99 -0.72 11.82
CA ASP A 233 11.33 -0.63 12.42
C ASP A 233 12.30 0.37 11.75
N ARG A 234 13.50 0.53 12.31
CA ARG A 234 14.53 1.50 11.88
C ARG A 234 15.46 0.99 10.77
N ARG A 235 15.14 -0.16 10.16
CA ARG A 235 15.97 -0.81 9.14
C ARG A 235 15.41 -0.68 7.75
N PHE A 236 14.26 0.00 7.58
CA PHE A 236 13.64 0.10 6.26
C PHE A 236 13.36 1.54 5.86
N LEU A 237 13.44 1.77 4.56
CA LEU A 237 12.91 2.92 3.86
C LEU A 237 11.82 2.46 2.91
N ARG A 238 10.81 3.30 2.65
CA ARG A 238 9.93 3.10 1.50
C ARG A 238 10.31 4.07 0.40
N CYS A 239 10.62 3.52 -0.77
CA CYS A 239 10.97 4.26 -1.98
C CYS A 239 9.86 4.09 -3.01
N ASP A 240 9.41 5.20 -3.60
CA ASP A 240 8.43 5.15 -4.67
C ASP A 240 9.15 4.86 -6.01
N ALA A 241 8.67 3.87 -6.75
CA ALA A 241 9.17 3.54 -8.08
C ALA A 241 8.87 4.69 -9.05
N ASN A 242 9.80 4.92 -9.96
CA ASN A 242 9.74 6.02 -10.93
C ASN A 242 10.48 5.61 -12.20
N ARG A 243 10.52 6.48 -13.20
CA ARG A 243 11.29 6.26 -14.43
C ARG A 243 12.77 5.87 -14.15
N PRO A 244 13.41 5.07 -15.03
CA PRO A 244 14.75 4.52 -14.79
C PRO A 244 15.81 5.55 -14.38
N ASP A 245 15.87 6.73 -15.01
CA ASP A 245 16.86 7.77 -14.65
C ASP A 245 16.68 8.34 -13.24
N ARG A 246 15.45 8.30 -12.71
CA ARG A 246 15.18 8.68 -11.30
C ARG A 246 15.54 7.55 -10.34
N MET A 247 15.45 6.30 -10.77
CA MET A 247 15.88 5.15 -9.99
C MET A 247 17.40 5.06 -9.95
N ASP A 248 18.10 5.38 -11.03
CA ASP A 248 19.56 5.53 -11.03
C ASP A 248 19.99 6.56 -9.99
N ARG A 249 19.36 7.74 -9.97
CA ARG A 249 19.64 8.78 -8.95
C ARG A 249 19.44 8.28 -7.52
N LEU A 250 18.45 7.43 -7.26
CA LEU A 250 18.24 6.85 -5.93
C LEU A 250 19.38 5.91 -5.55
N VAL A 251 19.75 4.99 -6.45
CA VAL A 251 20.81 4.00 -6.18
C VAL A 251 22.16 4.68 -6.04
N ASP A 252 22.49 5.62 -6.93
CA ASP A 252 23.75 6.37 -6.87
C ASP A 252 23.84 7.17 -5.55
N ALA A 253 22.75 7.82 -5.14
CA ALA A 253 22.72 8.56 -3.88
C ALA A 253 22.87 7.66 -2.64
N LEU A 254 22.38 6.40 -2.69
CA LEU A 254 22.60 5.40 -1.64
C LEU A 254 24.05 4.93 -1.61
N ALA A 255 24.68 4.74 -2.77
CA ALA A 255 26.09 4.35 -2.88
C ALA A 255 27.03 5.42 -2.30
N ASP A 256 26.69 6.69 -2.47
CA ASP A 256 27.47 7.85 -2.02
C ASP A 256 27.28 8.19 -0.52
N LEU A 257 26.54 7.38 0.24
CA LEU A 257 26.40 7.57 1.69
C LEU A 257 27.67 7.12 2.42
N PRO A 258 28.10 7.87 3.46
CA PRO A 258 29.31 7.56 4.23
C PRO A 258 29.20 6.25 5.00
#